data_AF-A0A1C4DVS5-F1
#
_entry.id   AF-A0A1C4DVS5-F1
#
_cell.length_a   1.000
_cell.length_b   1.000
_cell.length_c   1.000
_cell.angle_alpha   90.00
_cell.angle_beta   90.00
_cell.angle_gamma   90.00
#
_symmetry.space_group_name_H-M   'P 1'
#
loop_
_entity.id
_entity.type
_entity.pdbx_description
1 polymer ?
#
loop_
_entity_poly.entity_id
_entity_poly.type
_entity_poly.pdbx_seq_one_letter_code
_entity_poly.pdbx_strand_id
1 'polypeptide(L)'
;SAASNTGNRSAASNTGDYSAAEVSGSNSVAAAFGIEGKARASEGSAIVLCYRDDEGELIHIRASKVGENGVEANKWYQLSADNEFVEVEDE
;
A
#
# COMPACT_ATOMS: atom_id res chain seq x y z
N SER A 1 1.96 10.60 -7.68
CA SER A 1 1.24 9.84 -8.75
C SER A 1 0.18 8.94 -8.15
N ALA A 2 -0.90 8.64 -8.85
CA ALA A 2 -1.96 7.75 -8.35
C ALA A 2 -2.24 6.58 -9.31
N ALA A 3 -2.46 5.38 -8.78
CA ALA A 3 -2.88 4.20 -9.52
C ALA A 3 -4.12 3.59 -8.84
N SER A 4 -5.22 3.43 -9.57
CA SER A 4 -6.47 2.84 -9.07
C SER A 4 -6.88 1.70 -9.99
N ASN A 5 -7.35 0.59 -9.41
CA ASN A 5 -7.97 -0.49 -10.16
C ASN A 5 -9.26 -0.99 -9.50
N THR A 6 -10.14 -1.57 -10.31
CA THR A 6 -11.34 -2.26 -9.84
C THR A 6 -11.41 -3.66 -10.48
N GLY A 7 -11.69 -4.69 -9.68
CA GLY A 7 -12.07 -6.03 -10.20
C GLY A 7 -11.09 -7.18 -9.95
N ASN A 8 -11.41 -8.35 -10.53
CA ASN A 8 -10.76 -9.65 -10.28
C ASN A 8 -9.40 -9.79 -11.00
N ARG A 9 -8.37 -10.22 -10.25
CA ARG A 9 -6.95 -10.42 -10.66
C ARG A 9 -6.19 -9.14 -11.02
N SER A 10 -6.52 -8.04 -10.36
CA SER A 10 -5.95 -6.74 -10.69
C SER A 10 -4.85 -6.38 -9.69
N ALA A 11 -3.77 -5.77 -10.17
CA ALA A 11 -2.72 -5.18 -9.34
C ALA A 11 -2.64 -3.67 -9.64
N ALA A 12 -2.66 -2.83 -8.60
CA ALA A 12 -2.39 -1.41 -8.75
C ALA A 12 -0.96 -1.16 -8.28
N SER A 13 -0.04 -0.82 -9.18
CA SER A 13 1.36 -0.52 -8.84
C SER A 13 1.65 0.94 -9.18
N ASN A 14 2.21 1.68 -8.24
CA ASN A 14 2.76 3.01 -8.50
C ASN A 14 4.21 3.10 -8.03
N THR A 15 4.93 4.08 -8.57
CA THR A 15 6.29 4.43 -8.18
C THR A 15 6.40 5.96 -8.16
N GLY A 16 7.42 6.48 -7.46
CA GLY A 16 7.63 7.91 -7.26
C GLY A 16 7.00 8.45 -5.98
N ASP A 17 7.39 9.65 -5.60
CA ASP A 17 7.11 10.20 -4.28
C ASP A 17 5.62 10.50 -4.06
N TYR A 18 5.16 10.36 -2.82
CA TYR A 18 3.79 10.64 -2.38
C TYR A 18 2.75 9.88 -3.25
N SER A 19 3.03 8.61 -3.53
CA SER A 19 2.25 7.84 -4.48
C SER A 19 1.15 7.01 -3.80
N ALA A 20 -0.07 7.04 -4.36
CA ALA A 20 -1.23 6.33 -3.80
C ALA A 20 -1.72 5.18 -4.71
N ALA A 21 -1.84 3.96 -4.17
CA ALA A 21 -2.30 2.77 -4.90
C ALA A 21 -3.54 2.18 -4.24
N GLU A 22 -4.63 1.97 -4.99
CA GLU A 22 -5.84 1.38 -4.42
C GLU A 22 -6.46 0.26 -5.26
N VAL A 23 -7.08 -0.70 -4.57
CA VAL A 23 -7.93 -1.73 -5.17
C VAL A 23 -9.24 -1.88 -4.37
N SER A 24 -10.37 -1.80 -5.06
CA SER A 24 -11.70 -1.98 -4.45
C SER A 24 -12.30 -3.38 -4.73
N GLY A 25 -11.74 -4.13 -5.67
CA GLY A 25 -12.15 -5.51 -5.98
C GLY A 25 -11.56 -6.56 -5.03
N SER A 26 -12.10 -7.78 -5.05
CA SER A 26 -11.64 -8.92 -4.24
C SER A 26 -10.42 -9.63 -4.84
N ASN A 27 -9.60 -10.26 -3.99
CA ASN A 27 -8.46 -11.08 -4.40
C ASN A 27 -7.44 -10.31 -5.28
N SER A 28 -7.26 -9.03 -4.99
CA SER A 28 -6.38 -8.11 -5.73
C SER A 28 -5.26 -7.59 -4.81
N VAL A 29 -4.26 -6.92 -5.38
CA VAL A 29 -3.12 -6.38 -4.62
C VAL A 29 -2.89 -4.91 -4.97
N ALA A 30 -2.91 -4.03 -3.97
CA ALA A 30 -2.43 -2.65 -4.10
C ALA A 30 -0.96 -2.56 -3.67
N ALA A 31 -0.10 -2.02 -4.51
CA ALA A 31 1.33 -1.91 -4.26
C ALA A 31 1.84 -0.48 -4.51
N ALA A 32 2.53 0.08 -3.51
CA ALA A 32 3.20 1.37 -3.66
C ALA A 32 4.67 1.25 -3.21
N PHE A 33 5.58 1.70 -4.06
CA PHE A 33 7.03 1.53 -3.87
C PHE A 33 7.83 2.84 -3.81
N GLY A 34 7.13 3.97 -3.87
CA GLY A 34 7.73 5.30 -3.78
C GLY A 34 7.99 5.76 -2.34
N ILE A 35 8.72 6.88 -2.21
CA ILE A 35 8.88 7.57 -0.93
C ILE A 35 7.50 8.03 -0.47
N GLU A 36 7.18 7.76 0.80
CA GLU A 36 5.87 8.03 1.39
C GLU A 36 4.68 7.43 0.58
N GLY A 37 4.92 6.32 -0.12
CA GLY A 37 3.88 5.61 -0.84
C GLY A 37 2.80 5.07 0.11
N LYS A 38 1.53 5.27 -0.23
CA LYS A 38 0.37 4.75 0.50
C LYS A 38 -0.46 3.77 -0.33
N ALA A 39 -1.02 2.76 0.33
CA ALA A 39 -1.88 1.76 -0.31
C ALA A 39 -3.15 1.49 0.51
N ARG A 40 -4.27 1.27 -0.17
CA ARG A 40 -5.52 0.76 0.43
C ARG A 40 -6.09 -0.38 -0.39
N ALA A 41 -6.72 -1.34 0.29
CA ALA A 41 -7.36 -2.48 -0.35
C ALA A 41 -8.65 -2.86 0.38
N SER A 42 -9.59 -3.45 -0.36
CA SER A 42 -10.81 -4.03 0.22
C SER A 42 -10.55 -5.41 0.86
N GLU A 43 -11.53 -5.92 1.60
CA GLU A 43 -11.45 -7.23 2.26
C GLU A 43 -11.17 -8.36 1.26
N GLY A 44 -10.32 -9.32 1.66
CA GLY A 44 -9.89 -10.42 0.80
C GLY A 44 -8.83 -10.04 -0.25
N SER A 45 -8.45 -8.77 -0.32
CA SER A 45 -7.29 -8.28 -1.09
C SER A 45 -6.07 -8.11 -0.18
N ALA A 46 -4.96 -7.62 -0.74
CA ALA A 46 -3.71 -7.39 -0.01
C ALA A 46 -3.08 -6.05 -0.40
N ILE A 47 -2.15 -5.60 0.44
CA ILE A 47 -1.27 -4.47 0.16
C ILE A 47 0.20 -4.89 0.16
N VAL A 48 1.03 -4.17 -0.59
CA VAL A 48 2.49 -4.22 -0.53
C VAL A 48 3.03 -2.79 -0.46
N LEU A 49 3.87 -2.52 0.52
CA LEU A 49 4.44 -1.19 0.74
C LEU A 49 5.95 -1.27 0.92
N CYS A 50 6.63 -0.20 0.52
CA CYS A 50 8.04 0.02 0.83
C CYS A 50 8.21 1.18 1.80
N TYR A 51 9.20 1.07 2.67
CA TYR A 51 9.76 2.22 3.39
C TYR A 51 11.14 2.53 2.79
N ARG A 52 11.35 3.81 2.52
CA ARG A 52 12.61 4.39 2.03
C ARG A 52 13.05 5.49 2.98
N ASP A 53 14.36 5.67 3.13
CA ASP A 53 14.89 6.80 3.88
C ASP A 53 14.89 8.11 3.04
N ASP A 54 15.41 9.19 3.64
CA ASP A 54 15.46 10.52 3.03
C ASP A 54 16.35 10.61 1.78
N GLU A 55 17.26 9.64 1.59
CA GLU A 55 18.12 9.52 0.41
C GLU A 55 17.47 8.65 -0.68
N GLY A 56 16.30 8.07 -0.39
CA GLY A 56 15.54 7.20 -1.28
C GLY A 56 15.99 5.74 -1.25
N GLU A 57 16.88 5.35 -0.34
CA GLU A 57 17.36 3.99 -0.20
C GLU A 57 16.24 3.08 0.30
N LEU A 58 16.15 1.87 -0.25
CA LEU A 58 15.11 0.92 0.12
C LEU A 58 15.48 0.20 1.43
N ILE A 59 14.73 0.48 2.49
CA ILE A 59 14.98 -0.10 3.82
C ILE A 59 14.07 -1.29 4.08
N HIS A 60 12.77 -1.16 3.80
CA HIS A 60 11.80 -2.23 4.03
C HIS A 60 10.86 -2.45 2.85
N ILE A 61 10.42 -3.70 2.70
CA ILE A 61 9.26 -4.09 1.89
C ILE A 61 8.42 -5.06 2.71
N ARG A 62 7.11 -4.81 2.79
CA ARG A 62 6.19 -5.67 3.53
C ARG A 62 4.90 -5.84 2.78
N ALA A 63 4.34 -7.06 2.84
CA ALA A 63 3.05 -7.40 2.29
C ALA A 63 2.12 -7.89 3.40
N SER A 64 0.83 -7.59 3.30
CA SER A 64 -0.19 -8.17 4.17
C SER A 64 -1.53 -8.27 3.45
N LYS A 65 -2.27 -9.34 3.75
CA LYS A 65 -3.68 -9.41 3.42
C LYS A 65 -4.48 -8.47 4.31
N VAL A 66 -5.53 -7.90 3.75
CA VAL A 66 -6.51 -7.14 4.50
C VAL A 66 -7.20 -8.08 5.50
N GLY A 67 -7.31 -7.64 6.75
CA GLY A 67 -7.75 -8.43 7.90
C GLY A 67 -6.61 -9.12 8.67
N GLU A 68 -5.37 -9.01 8.20
CA GLU A 68 -4.17 -9.60 8.83
C GLU A 68 -3.14 -8.51 9.15
N ASN A 69 -2.29 -8.76 10.16
CA ASN A 69 -1.18 -7.89 10.57
C ASN A 69 -1.58 -6.41 10.83
N GLY A 70 -2.78 -6.18 11.35
CA GLY A 70 -3.28 -4.84 11.65
C GLY A 70 -3.74 -4.02 10.44
N VAL A 71 -3.79 -4.61 9.24
CA VAL A 71 -4.30 -3.95 8.02
C VAL A 71 -5.81 -4.12 7.93
N GLU A 72 -6.56 -3.04 8.08
CA GLU A 72 -8.01 -3.01 7.97
C GLU A 72 -8.48 -2.66 6.55
N ALA A 73 -9.70 -3.08 6.23
CA ALA A 73 -10.26 -2.85 4.89
C ALA A 73 -10.56 -1.37 4.64
N ASN A 74 -10.29 -0.93 3.41
CA ASN A 74 -10.61 0.42 2.90
C ASN A 74 -9.95 1.57 3.67
N LYS A 75 -8.84 1.32 4.36
CA LYS A 75 -8.01 2.34 4.99
C LYS A 75 -6.66 2.48 4.27
N TRP A 76 -6.10 3.68 4.30
CA TRP A 76 -4.78 3.94 3.74
C TRP A 76 -3.70 3.56 4.73
N TYR A 77 -2.66 2.90 4.24
CA TYR A 77 -1.49 2.55 5.02
C TYR A 77 -0.21 3.00 4.34
N GLN A 78 0.77 3.37 5.17
CA GLN A 78 2.19 3.49 4.81
C GLN A 78 3.00 2.44 5.59
N LEU A 79 4.23 2.16 5.15
CA LEU A 79 5.17 1.35 5.90
C LEU A 79 6.12 2.27 6.69
N SER A 80 6.28 2.04 7.99
CA SER A 80 7.17 2.84 8.83
C SER A 80 8.63 2.38 8.76
N ALA A 81 9.52 3.18 9.36
CA ALA A 81 10.93 2.85 9.59
C ALA A 81 11.14 1.60 10.46
N ASP A 82 10.13 1.22 11.26
CA ASP A 82 10.15 0.02 12.11
C ASP A 82 9.53 -1.20 11.39
N ASN A 83 9.33 -1.12 10.07
CA ASN A 83 8.69 -2.14 9.24
C ASN A 83 7.22 -2.40 9.59
N GLU A 84 6.50 -1.47 10.23
CA GLU A 84 5.09 -1.65 10.63
C GLU A 84 4.13 -0.90 9.70
N PHE A 85 2.93 -1.46 9.49
CA PHE A 85 1.87 -0.76 8.76
C PHE A 85 1.26 0.31 9.65
N VAL A 86 1.27 1.56 9.17
CA VAL A 86 0.71 2.72 9.88
C VAL A 86 -0.45 3.28 9.06
N GLU A 87 -1.63 3.37 9.70
CA GLU A 87 -2.81 4.00 9.10
C GLU A 87 -2.57 5.50 8.90
N VAL A 88 -2.97 6.03 7.76
CA VAL A 88 -2.86 7.45 7.41
C VAL A 88 -4.18 8.00 6.89
N GLU A 89 -4.38 9.31 7.05
CA GLU A 89 -5.58 9.99 6.56
C GLU A 89 -5.59 10.13 5.02
N ASP A 90 -6.78 10.26 4.46
CA ASP A 90 -6.98 10.58 3.04
C ASP A 90 -6.92 12.11 2.87
N GLU A 91 -5.71 12.67 2.71
CA GLU A 91 -5.52 14.04 2.23
C GLU A 91 -5.91 14.21 0.75
#